data_AF-A0A485JGY5-F1
#
_entry.id   AF-A0A485JGY5-F1
#
_cell.length_a   1.000
_cell.length_b   1.000
_cell.length_c   1.000
_cell.angle_alpha   90.00
_cell.angle_beta   90.00
_cell.angle_gamma   90.00
#
_symmetry.space_group_name_H-M   'P 1'
#
loop_
_entity.id
_entity.type
_entity.pdbx_description
1 polymer ?
#
loop_
_entity_poly.entity_id
_entity_poly.type
_entity_poly.pdbx_seq_one_letter_code
_entity_poly.pdbx_strand_id
1 'polypeptide(L)' 'MKLLFAERPLVINTQLAMKIGLNEAIVLQQLHYWLRDTGYRPRWHDVMSRSWFPV' A
#
# COMPACT_ATOMS: atom_id res chain seq x y z
N MET A 1 20.79 16.55 1.88
CA MET A 1 20.62 15.17 2.37
C MET A 1 19.22 14.69 2.01
N LYS A 2 19.08 13.84 1.00
CA LYS A 2 17.80 13.20 0.66
C LYS A 2 18.04 11.70 0.48
N LEU A 3 18.40 11.04 1.58
CA LEU A 3 18.46 9.57 1.69
C LEU A 3 17.07 8.95 1.88
N LEU A 4 16.03 9.77 1.89
CA LEU A 4 14.64 9.35 1.96
C LEU A 4 14.16 9.09 0.53
N PHE A 5 13.98 7.83 0.19
CA PHE A 5 13.29 7.45 -1.05
C PHE A 5 11.89 8.09 -1.04
N ALA A 6 11.61 8.92 -2.04
CA ALA A 6 10.28 9.51 -2.21
C ALA A 6 9.23 8.45 -2.55
N GLU A 7 9.68 7.32 -3.10
CA GLU A 7 8.86 6.20 -3.54
C GLU A 7 9.30 4.92 -2.83
N ARG A 8 8.34 4.07 -2.48
CA ARG A 8 8.62 2.80 -1.80
C ARG A 8 9.26 1.84 -2.81
N PRO A 9 10.48 1.34 -2.55
CA PRO A 9 11.10 0.39 -3.47
C PRO A 9 10.26 -0.89 -3.54
N LEU A 10 10.20 -1.50 -4.73
CA LEU A 10 9.56 -2.80 -4.90
C LEU A 10 10.39 -3.86 -4.15
N VAL A 11 9.79 -4.44 -3.11
CA VAL A 11 10.40 -5.52 -2.32
C VAL A 11 9.79 -6.85 -2.76
N ILE A 12 10.65 -7.80 -3.15
CA ILE A 12 10.25 -9.13 -3.63
C ILE A 12 10.81 -10.20 -2.68
N ASN A 13 9.98 -11.18 -2.33
CA ASN A 13 10.45 -12.35 -1.59
C ASN A 13 11.24 -13.29 -2.52
N THR A 14 12.54 -13.44 -2.27
CA THR A 14 13.44 -14.27 -3.08
C THR A 14 13.05 -15.74 -3.06
N GLN A 15 12.58 -16.28 -1.93
CA GLN A 15 12.11 -17.66 -1.86
C GLN A 15 10.84 -17.90 -2.67
N LEU A 16 9.97 -16.91 -2.78
CA LEU A 16 8.81 -16.97 -3.66
C LEU A 16 9.26 -16.98 -5.12
N ALA A 17 10.13 -16.04 -5.51
CA ALA A 17 10.66 -15.95 -6.86
C ALA A 17 11.38 -17.25 -7.31
N MET A 18 12.09 -17.93 -6.40
CA MET A 18 12.70 -19.23 -6.69
C MET A 18 11.68 -20.34 -6.95
N LYS A 19 10.47 -20.24 -6.39
CA LYS A 19 9.43 -21.28 -6.50
C LYS A 19 8.54 -21.10 -7.72
N ILE A 20 8.21 -19.86 -8.09
CA ILE A 20 7.22 -19.57 -9.13
C ILE A 20 7.76 -18.77 -10.32
N GLY A 21 9.00 -18.29 -10.24
CA GLY A 21 9.58 -17.36 -11.21
C GLY A 21 9.53 -15.90 -10.74
N LEU A 22 10.46 -15.10 -11.24
CA LEU A 22 10.63 -13.70 -10.83
C LEU A 22 9.42 -12.84 -11.27
N ASN A 23 8.96 -13.02 -12.50
CA ASN A 23 7.87 -12.21 -13.06
C ASN A 23 6.55 -12.50 -12.33
N GLU A 24 6.28 -13.78 -12.07
CA GLU A 24 5.13 -14.28 -11.35
C GLU A 24 5.12 -13.76 -9.91
N ALA A 25 6.29 -13.78 -9.24
CA ALA A 25 6.45 -13.23 -7.91
C ALA A 25 6.20 -11.71 -7.88
N ILE A 26 6.65 -10.96 -8.89
CA ILE A 26 6.40 -9.52 -9.02
C ILE A 26 4.89 -9.24 -9.15
N VAL A 27 4.20 -9.93 -10.06
CA VAL A 27 2.77 -9.74 -10.30
C VAL A 27 1.96 -10.08 -9.04
N LEU A 28 2.25 -11.20 -8.40
CA LEU A 28 1.57 -11.60 -7.16
C LEU A 28 1.79 -10.60 -6.03
N GLN A 29 3.02 -10.10 -5.88
CA GLN A 29 3.37 -9.11 -4.87
C GLN A 29 2.62 -7.79 -5.09
N GLN A 30 2.45 -7.37 -6.35
CA GLN A 30 1.73 -6.14 -6.69
C GLN A 30 0.22 -6.27 -6.44
N LEU A 31 -0.37 -7.42 -6.76
CA LEU A 31 -1.77 -7.72 -6.44
C LEU A 31 -2.03 -7.71 -4.93
N HIS A 32 -1.11 -8.28 -4.14
CA HIS A 32 -1.20 -8.27 -2.68
C HIS A 32 -1.17 -6.85 -2.10
N TYR A 33 -0.28 -5.97 -2.59
CA TYR A 33 -0.27 -4.57 -2.16
C TYR A 33 -1.57 -3.84 -2.53
N TRP A 34 -2.08 -4.07 -3.73
CA TRP A 34 -3.33 -3.44 -4.17
C TRP A 34 -4.52 -3.84 -3.29
N LEU A 35 -4.67 -5.13 -2.99
CA LEU A 35 -5.72 -5.63 -2.09
C LEU A 35 -5.60 -5.02 -0.69
N ARG A 36 -4.38 -4.87 -0.18
CA ARG A 36 -4.14 -4.27 1.14
C ARG A 36 -4.50 -2.78 1.20
N ASP A 37 -4.25 -2.01 0.13
CA ASP A 37 -4.59 -0.59 0.06
C ASP A 37 -6.10 -0.32 -0.10
N THR A 38 -6.85 -1.28 -0.66
CA THR A 38 -8.32 -1.20 -0.70
C THR A 38 -9.00 -1.46 0.65
N GLY A 39 -8.22 -1.83 1.68
CA GLY A 39 -8.68 -1.90 3.07
C GLY A 39 -9.04 -0.51 3.59
N TYR A 40 -10.30 -0.13 3.39
CA TYR A 40 -10.94 1.09 3.86
C TYR A 40 -10.44 1.48 5.27
N ARG A 41 -9.55 2.48 5.35
CA ARG A 41 -9.36 3.28 6.56
C ARG A 41 -10.41 4.39 6.51
N PRO A 42 -11.46 4.35 7.36
CA PRO A 42 -12.35 5.47 7.46
C PRO A 42 -11.51 6.65 7.93
N ARG A 43 -11.44 7.69 7.10
CA ARG A 43 -10.73 8.91 7.44
C ARG A 43 -11.62 9.72 8.38
N TRP A 44 -11.64 9.30 9.65
CA TRP A 44 -12.46 9.91 10.71
C TRP A 44 -12.20 11.41 10.89
N HIS A 45 -11.02 11.90 10.48
CA HIS A 45 -10.70 13.33 10.43
C HIS A 45 -11.56 14.14 9.43
N ASP A 46 -12.04 13.53 8.34
CA ASP A 46 -12.90 14.21 7.35
C ASP A 46 -14.39 14.12 7.71
N VAL A 47 -14.77 13.13 8.52
CA VAL A 47 -16.16 12.94 8.98
C VAL A 47 -16.47 13.86 10.17
N MET A 48 -15.51 14.06 11.08
CA MET A 48 -15.71 14.88 12.28
C MET A 48 -15.62 16.40 12.04
N SER A 49 -14.98 16.85 10.96
CA SER A 49 -14.87 18.28 10.62
C SER A 49 -16.16 18.88 10.04
N ARG A 50 -17.11 18.03 9.61
CA ARG A 50 -18.40 18.46 9.04
C ARG A 50 -19.55 18.53 10.04
N SER A 51 -19.42 17.98 11.26
CA SER A 51 -20.54 17.89 12.23
C SER A 51 -20.46 18.89 13.39
N TRP A 52 -19.57 19.89 13.33
CA TRP A 52 -19.36 20.88 14.40
C TRP A 52 -19.54 22.34 13.93
N PHE A 53 -20.56 22.59 13.10
CA PHE A 53 -21.11 23.94 12.93
C PHE A 53 -22.58 23.93 13.37
N PRO A 54 -22.92 24.46 14.56
CA PRO A 54 -24.29 24.81 14.87
C PRO A 54 -24.56 26.16 14.18
N VAL A 55 -25.39 26.12 13.14
CA VAL A 55 -26.27 27.26 12.83
C VAL A 55 -27.57 27.08 13.60
#